data_AF-A0A1S9ZQP4-F1
#
_entry.id   AF-A0A1S9ZQP4-F1
#
_cell.length_a   1.000
_cell.length_b   1.000
_cell.length_c   1.000
_cell.angle_alpha   90.00
_cell.angle_beta   90.00
_cell.angle_gamma   90.00
#
_symmetry.space_group_name_H-M   'P 1'
#
loop_
_entity.id
_entity.type
_entity.pdbx_description
1 polymer ?
#
loop_
_entity_poly.entity_id
_entity_poly.type
_entity_poly.pdbx_seq_one_letter_code
_entity_poly.pdbx_strand_id
1 'polypeptide(L)' 'MSKNIISEVINHFGGRKKVADIFGLTYVSVAKWEKKGRLPYTDYIGETQYAATLARLSNGAFTQEQLLQKTPSAN' A
#
# COMPACT_ATOMS: atom_id res chain seq x y z
N MET A 1 7.27 -2.86 -17.09
CA MET A 1 7.20 -2.56 -15.65
C MET A 1 5.72 -2.37 -15.31
N SER A 2 5.08 -3.37 -14.71
CA SER A 2 3.66 -3.28 -14.32
C SER A 2 3.51 -2.23 -13.22
N LYS A 3 3.14 -1.02 -13.61
CA LYS A 3 3.03 0.14 -12.71
C LYS A 3 1.77 -0.05 -11.85
N ASN A 4 1.97 -0.47 -10.61
CA ASN A 4 0.89 -0.53 -9.61
C ASN A 4 1.00 0.68 -8.68
N ILE A 5 -0.13 1.15 -8.15
CA ILE A 5 -0.16 2.31 -7.24
C ILE A 5 0.72 2.10 -6.00
N ILE A 6 0.83 0.86 -5.52
CA ILE A 6 1.71 0.50 -4.40
C ILE A 6 3.18 0.74 -4.72
N SER A 7 3.63 0.46 -5.96
CA SER A 7 5.01 0.76 -6.37
C SER A 7 5.26 2.26 -6.41
N GLU A 8 4.29 3.06 -6.86
CA GLU A 8 4.39 4.52 -6.88
C GLU A 8 4.48 5.10 -5.47
N VAL A 9 3.63 4.61 -4.57
CA VAL A 9 3.66 4.94 -3.14
C VAL A 9 5.01 4.60 -2.55
N ILE A 10 5.49 3.37 -2.76
CA ILE A 10 6.80 2.92 -2.27
C ILE A 10 7.92 3.83 -2.77
N ASN A 11 7.91 4.17 -4.06
CA ASN A 11 8.91 5.05 -4.64
C ASN A 11 8.82 6.47 -4.07
N HIS A 12 7.61 6.99 -3.88
CA HIS A 12 7.36 8.30 -3.27
C HIS A 12 7.95 8.41 -1.85
N PHE A 13 7.82 7.35 -1.05
CA PHE A 13 8.37 7.30 0.30
C PHE A 13 9.90 7.05 0.37
N GLY A 14 10.60 6.94 -0.76
CA GLY A 14 12.03 6.66 -0.80
C GLY A 14 12.38 5.18 -0.74
N GLY A 15 11.43 4.32 -1.12
CA GLY A 15 11.63 2.90 -1.33
C GLY A 15 11.02 2.00 -0.24
N ARG A 16 11.00 0.70 -0.56
CA ARG A 16 10.35 -0.36 0.22
C ARG A 16 10.83 -0.46 1.66
N LYS A 17 12.11 -0.18 1.91
CA LYS A 17 12.70 -0.19 3.26
C LYS A 17 12.10 0.92 4.14
N LYS A 18 11.84 2.10 3.57
CA LYS A 18 11.30 3.23 4.31
C LYS A 18 9.83 3.02 4.64
N VAL A 19 9.06 2.49 3.70
CA VAL A 19 7.68 2.06 3.97
C VAL A 19 7.64 0.97 5.03
N ALA A 20 8.51 -0.03 4.94
CA ALA A 20 8.60 -1.10 5.95
C ALA A 20 8.85 -0.53 7.36
N ASP A 21 9.78 0.42 7.48
CA ASP A 21 10.12 1.10 8.74
C ASP A 21 8.94 1.88 9.33
N ILE A 22 8.23 2.66 8.51
CA ILE A 22 7.04 3.45 8.91
C ILE A 22 5.96 2.57 9.56
N PHE A 23 5.74 1.37 9.02
CA PHE A 23 4.70 0.46 9.49
C PHE A 23 5.22 -0.61 10.46
N GLY A 24 6.52 -0.61 10.79
CA GLY A 24 7.14 -1.69 11.57
C GLY A 24 7.04 -3.06 10.90
N LEU A 25 6.94 -3.09 9.58
CA LEU A 25 6.79 -4.30 8.78
C LEU A 25 8.13 -4.80 8.26
N THR A 26 8.16 -6.07 7.86
CA THR A 26 9.32 -6.62 7.16
C THR A 26 9.32 -6.18 5.70
N TYR A 27 10.51 -5.99 5.13
CA TYR A 27 10.72 -5.75 3.70
C TYR A 27 9.95 -6.73 2.81
N VAL A 28 9.86 -8.01 3.21
CA VAL A 28 9.14 -9.06 2.48
C VAL A 28 7.63 -8.77 2.41
N SER A 29 7.05 -8.19 3.47
CA SER A 29 5.65 -7.79 3.48
C SER A 29 5.38 -6.69 2.46
N VAL A 30 6.23 -5.65 2.41
CA VAL A 30 6.13 -4.57 1.42
C VAL A 30 6.35 -5.10 0.00
N ALA A 31 7.30 -6.02 -0.20
CA ALA A 31 7.52 -6.67 -1.49
C ALA A 31 6.31 -7.51 -1.94
N LYS A 32 5.60 -8.16 -1.00
CA LYS A 32 4.35 -8.88 -1.29
C LYS A 32 3.25 -7.90 -1.72
N TRP A 33 3.16 -6.71 -1.11
CA TRP A 33 2.18 -5.68 -1.50
C TRP A 33 2.44 -5.17 -2.90
N GLU A 34 3.71 -4.87 -3.21
CA GLU A 34 4.14 -4.46 -4.55
C GLU A 34 3.82 -5.53 -5.60
N LYS A 35 4.17 -6.79 -5.31
CA LYS A 35 3.91 -7.93 -6.21
C LYS A 35 2.41 -8.18 -6.42
N LYS A 36 1.60 -7.98 -5.39
CA LYS A 36 0.13 -8.08 -5.48
C LYS A 36 -0.53 -6.82 -6.06
N GLY A 37 0.21 -5.71 -6.14
CA GLY A 37 -0.32 -4.40 -6.53
C GLY A 37 -1.37 -3.83 -5.58
N ARG A 38 -1.53 -4.40 -4.38
CA ARG A 38 -2.55 -4.01 -3.41
C ARG A 38 -2.08 -4.23 -1.97
N LEU A 39 -2.67 -3.46 -1.07
CA LEU A 39 -2.49 -3.61 0.38
C LEU A 39 -3.09 -4.96 0.86
N PRO A 40 -2.59 -5.50 1.98
CA PRO A 40 -3.06 -6.77 2.50
C PRO A 40 -4.48 -6.61 3.02
N TYR A 41 -5.34 -7.55 2.64
CA TYR A 41 -6.68 -7.68 3.20
C TYR A 41 -6.55 -8.27 4.61
N THR A 42 -6.74 -7.47 5.64
CA THR A 42 -6.78 -7.94 7.02
C THR A 42 -8.16 -7.72 7.60
N ASP A 43 -8.93 -8.81 7.68
CA ASP A 43 -10.22 -8.87 8.36
C ASP A 43 -10.09 -8.55 9.87
N TYR A 44 -8.91 -8.82 10.44
CA TYR A 44 -8.61 -8.69 11.88
C TYR A 44 -8.17 -7.27 12.31
N ILE A 45 -7.76 -6.42 11.37
CA ILE A 45 -7.31 -5.04 11.62
C ILE A 45 -7.64 -4.30 10.34
N GLY A 46 -8.80 -3.63 10.34
CA GLY A 46 -9.44 -3.08 9.16
C GLY A 46 -8.46 -2.56 8.12
N GLU A 47 -8.57 -3.08 6.90
CA GLU A 47 -7.85 -2.71 5.67
C GLU A 47 -7.60 -1.20 5.51
N THR A 48 -8.48 -0.44 6.14
CA THR A 48 -8.52 1.00 6.33
C THR A 48 -7.24 1.61 6.91
N GLN A 49 -6.53 0.97 7.84
CA GLN A 49 -5.47 1.67 8.59
C GLN A 49 -4.18 1.90 7.78
N TYR A 50 -3.75 0.93 6.96
CA TYR A 50 -2.58 1.09 6.09
C TYR A 50 -2.84 2.12 4.99
N ALA A 51 -3.99 2.01 4.32
CA ALA A 51 -4.38 2.93 3.26
C ALA A 51 -4.55 4.36 3.78
N ALA A 52 -5.21 4.54 4.93
CA ALA A 52 -5.40 5.85 5.55
C ALA A 52 -4.07 6.48 5.98
N THR A 53 -3.18 5.69 6.57
CA THR A 53 -1.85 6.16 7.00
C THR A 53 -1.01 6.59 5.79
N LEU A 54 -0.96 5.77 4.75
CA LEU A 54 -0.26 6.10 3.50
C LEU A 54 -0.83 7.36 2.86
N ALA A 55 -2.16 7.48 2.76
CA ALA A 55 -2.81 8.65 2.20
C ALA A 55 -2.47 9.93 2.99
N ARG A 56 -2.50 9.85 4.33
CA ARG A 56 -2.15 10.96 5.22
C ARG A 56 -0.66 11.34 5.11
N LEU A 57 0.23 10.36 5.10
CA LEU A 57 1.68 10.59 4.99
C LEU A 57 2.09 11.10 3.60
N SER A 58 1.33 10.75 2.57
CA SER A 58 1.57 11.20 1.21
C SER A 58 1.08 12.63 0.95
N ASN A 59 0.60 13.33 1.98
CA ASN A 59 0.17 14.74 1.92
C ASN A 59 -0.84 15.03 0.79
N GLY A 60 -1.74 14.08 0.51
CA GLY A 60 -2.74 14.19 -0.56
C GLY A 60 -2.32 13.64 -1.93
N ALA A 61 -1.10 13.10 -2.08
CA ALA A 61 -0.67 12.48 -3.34
C ALA A 61 -1.39 11.16 -3.65
N PHE A 62 -1.87 10.44 -2.62
CA PHE A 62 -2.66 9.21 -2.78
C PHE A 62 -3.86 9.24 -1.83
N THR A 63 -5.01 8.73 -2.27
CA THR A 63 -6.22 8.61 -1.43
C THR A 63 -6.42 7.19 -0.97
N GLN A 64 -7.09 7.03 0.17
CA GLN A 64 -7.40 5.71 0.71
C GLN A 64 -8.18 4.86 -0.29
N GLU A 65 -9.13 5.45 -1.01
CA GLU A 65 -9.91 4.78 -2.05
C GLU A 65 -9.06 4.31 -3.22
N GLN A 66 -8.05 5.09 -3.64
CA GLN A 66 -7.10 4.71 -4.68
C GLN A 66 -6.22 3.52 -4.24
N LEU A 67 -5.84 3.48 -2.96
CA LEU A 67 -5.03 2.40 -2.37
C LEU A 67 -5.84 1.14 -2.08
N LEU A 68 -7.13 1.32 -1.76
CA LEU A 68 -8.12 0.26 -1.54
C LEU A 68 -8.82 -0.17 -2.82
N GLN A 69 -8.57 0.48 -3.96
CA GLN A 69 -9.32 0.24 -5.19
C GLN A 69 -9.20 -1.23 -5.54
N LYS A 70 -10.31 -1.92 -5.23
CA LYS A 70 -10.53 -3.33 -5.44
C LYS A 70 -10.24 -3.59 -6.91
N THR A 71 -9.39 -4.57 -7.18
CA THR A 71 -9.66 -5.44 -8.33
C THR A 71 -11.16 -5.73 -8.25
N PRO A 72 -12.01 -5.34 -9.23
CA PRO A 72 -13.39 -5.75 -9.18
C PRO A 72 -13.36 -7.26 -8.98
N SER A 73 -14.04 -7.73 -7.93
CA SER A 73 -14.42 -9.12 -7.81
C SER A 73 -15.27 -9.40 -9.06
N ALA A 74 -14.61 -9.80 -10.14
CA ALA A 74 -15.23 -10.28 -11.34
C ALA A 74 -15.01 -11.79 -11.32
N ASN A 75 -16.12 -12.48 -11.05
CA ASN A 75 -16.37 -13.93 -10.99
C ASN A 75 -15.82 -14.70 -9.78
#